data_AF-A0A7D5CX93-F1
#
_entry.id   AF-A0A7D5CX93-F1
#
_cell.length_a   1.000
_cell.length_b   1.000
_cell.length_c   1.000
_cell.angle_alpha   90.00
_cell.angle_beta   90.00
_cell.angle_gamma   90.00
#
_symmetry.space_group_name_H-M   'P 1'
#
loop_
_entity.id
_entity.type
_entity.pdbx_description
1 polymer ?
#
loop_
_entity_poly.entity_id
_entity_poly.type
_entity_poly.pdbx_seq_one_letter_code
_entity_poly.pdbx_strand_id
1 'polypeptide(L)'
;MADYVDDLDLPRVVQSFALDAVLKPLVHPEQVHIDESIDTISVLLDSTTWKQPASDYVRESVQDTELNLETRDSRSIPGIQIADLAAYSWRRNYTEGDCGTAAGVLHDLRFAR
;
A
#
# COMPACT_ATOMS: atom_id res chain seq x y z
N MET A 1 -13.53 14.21 -32.13
CA MET A 1 -12.56 13.33 -31.42
C MET A 1 -11.95 14.05 -30.21
N ALA A 2 -12.69 14.91 -29.52
CA ALA A 2 -12.21 15.67 -28.35
C ALA A 2 -13.19 15.54 -27.16
N ASP A 3 -13.99 14.46 -27.15
CA ASP A 3 -15.14 14.26 -26.26
C ASP A 3 -15.00 13.00 -25.39
N TYR A 4 -13.80 12.41 -25.34
CA TYR A 4 -13.58 11.09 -24.71
C TYR A 4 -12.66 11.13 -23.47
N VAL A 5 -12.24 12.32 -23.02
CA VAL A 5 -11.27 12.48 -21.93
C VAL A 5 -11.91 13.05 -20.65
N ASP A 6 -13.20 13.39 -20.69
CA ASP A 6 -13.86 14.12 -19.59
C ASP A 6 -14.33 13.22 -18.42
N ASP A 7 -14.16 11.89 -18.52
CA ASP A 7 -14.67 10.93 -17.53
C ASP A 7 -13.59 10.00 -16.94
N LEU A 8 -12.31 10.29 -17.17
CA LEU A 8 -11.22 9.59 -16.48
C LEU A 8 -10.95 10.27 -15.13
N ASP A 9 -11.39 9.61 -14.05
CA ASP A 9 -10.95 9.92 -12.69
C ASP A 9 -9.45 9.57 -12.56
N LEU A 10 -8.61 10.49 -13.06
CA LEU A 10 -7.16 10.35 -13.11
C LEU A 10 -6.54 9.99 -11.73
N PRO A 11 -6.93 10.62 -10.61
CA PRO A 11 -6.48 10.21 -9.29
C PRO A 11 -6.75 8.72 -9.00
N ARG A 12 -7.97 8.24 -9.29
CA ARG A 12 -8.35 6.84 -9.07
C ARG A 12 -7.54 5.89 -9.95
N VAL A 13 -7.37 6.23 -11.22
CA VAL A 13 -6.57 5.41 -12.15
C VAL A 13 -5.12 5.31 -11.70
N VAL A 14 -4.51 6.42 -11.29
CA VAL A 14 -3.14 6.43 -10.74
C VAL A 14 -3.04 5.59 -9.47
N GLN A 15 -4.04 5.67 -8.58
CA GLN A 15 -4.08 4.85 -7.37
C GLN A 15 -4.21 3.35 -7.68
N SER A 16 -5.07 2.96 -8.63
CA SER A 16 -5.19 1.55 -9.03
C SER A 16 -3.91 1.01 -9.65
N PHE A 17 -3.22 1.79 -10.51
CA PHE A 17 -1.91 1.41 -11.04
C PHE A 17 -0.84 1.32 -9.96
N ALA A 18 -0.84 2.24 -8.99
CA ALA A 18 0.10 2.19 -7.87
C ALA A 18 -0.14 0.95 -7.00
N LEU A 19 -1.40 0.61 -6.74
CA LEU A 19 -1.76 -0.59 -5.99
C LEU A 19 -1.32 -1.85 -6.75
N ASP A 20 -1.62 -1.95 -8.05
CA ASP A 20 -1.16 -3.06 -8.89
C ASP A 20 0.35 -3.20 -8.84
N ALA A 21 1.11 -2.11 -9.04
CA ALA A 21 2.57 -2.15 -9.01
C ALA A 21 3.15 -2.66 -7.67
N VAL A 22 2.49 -2.36 -6.55
CA VAL A 22 2.90 -2.84 -5.21
C VAL A 22 2.54 -4.31 -4.99
N LEU A 23 1.38 -4.75 -5.48
CA LEU A 23 0.90 -6.13 -5.29
C LEU A 23 1.44 -7.10 -6.34
N LYS A 24 1.87 -6.62 -7.50
CA LYS A 24 2.38 -7.41 -8.63
C LYS A 24 3.42 -8.47 -8.22
N PRO A 25 4.43 -8.15 -7.39
CA PRO A 25 5.41 -9.15 -6.97
C PRO A 25 4.83 -10.28 -6.12
N LEU A 26 3.67 -10.08 -5.49
CA LEU A 26 2.99 -11.08 -4.65
C LEU A 26 2.12 -12.03 -5.48
N VAL A 27 1.57 -11.55 -6.60
CA VAL A 27 0.75 -12.33 -7.53
C VAL A 27 1.57 -12.97 -8.66
N HIS A 28 2.83 -12.54 -8.82
CA HIS A 28 3.81 -13.10 -9.75
C HIS A 28 5.01 -13.67 -8.99
N PRO A 29 4.86 -14.84 -8.34
CA PRO A 29 5.92 -15.46 -7.55
C PRO A 29 7.17 -15.81 -8.37
N GLU A 30 7.11 -15.83 -9.71
CA GLU A 30 8.29 -15.93 -10.56
C GLU A 30 9.20 -14.69 -10.50
N GLN A 31 8.68 -13.54 -10.05
CA GLN A 31 9.42 -12.27 -9.93
C GLN A 31 10.11 -12.11 -8.58
N VAL A 32 9.66 -12.84 -7.56
CA VAL A 32 10.23 -12.82 -6.21
C VAL A 32 10.68 -14.23 -5.91
N HIS A 33 11.97 -14.47 -5.68
CA HIS A 33 12.43 -15.79 -5.25
C HIS A 33 11.86 -16.10 -3.86
N ILE A 34 10.66 -16.65 -3.83
CA ILE A 34 10.02 -17.21 -2.65
C ILE A 34 10.30 -18.70 -2.75
N ASP A 35 11.28 -19.17 -1.98
CA ASP A 35 11.78 -20.56 -2.00
C ASP A 35 10.75 -21.61 -1.53
N GLU A 36 9.52 -21.20 -1.21
CA GLU A 36 8.47 -22.05 -0.66
C GLU A 36 7.10 -21.76 -1.31
N SER A 37 6.26 -22.79 -1.44
CA SER A 37 4.88 -22.63 -1.91
C SER A 37 4.06 -21.90 -0.84
N ILE A 38 3.84 -20.61 -1.02
CA ILE A 38 2.92 -19.84 -0.18
C ILE A 38 1.49 -20.14 -0.63
N ASP A 39 0.71 -20.80 0.23
CA ASP A 39 -0.68 -21.14 -0.05
C ASP A 39 -1.61 -19.90 0.02
N THR A 40 -1.30 -18.95 0.90
CA THR A 40 -2.15 -17.77 1.15
C THR A 40 -1.32 -16.55 1.52
N ILE A 41 -1.63 -15.41 0.89
CA ILE A 41 -1.05 -14.11 1.23
C ILE A 41 -2.17 -13.21 1.74
N SER A 42 -2.08 -12.80 3.01
CA SER A 42 -3.01 -11.84 3.59
C SER A 42 -2.43 -10.43 3.53
N VAL A 43 -3.11 -9.54 2.82
CA VAL A 43 -2.71 -8.15 2.63
C VAL A 43 -3.70 -7.23 3.31
N LEU A 44 -3.19 -6.40 4.21
CA LEU A 44 -3.99 -5.41 4.93
C LEU A 44 -3.62 -4.00 4.47
N LEU A 45 -4.58 -3.30 3.87
CA LEU A 45 -4.39 -1.98 3.29
C LEU A 45 -5.03 -0.90 4.16
N ASP A 46 -4.44 0.28 4.16
CA ASP A 46 -5.05 1.46 4.79
C ASP A 46 -6.34 1.86 4.05
N SER A 47 -7.46 1.84 4.76
CA SER A 47 -8.78 2.23 4.26
C SER A 47 -8.90 3.73 3.95
N THR A 48 -8.03 4.59 4.49
CA THR A 48 -8.05 6.01 4.13
C THR A 48 -7.41 6.26 2.76
N THR A 49 -6.52 5.36 2.33
CA THR A 49 -5.75 5.47 1.09
C THR A 49 -6.28 4.55 -0.02
N TRP A 50 -6.66 3.31 0.31
CA TRP A 50 -6.84 2.22 -0.68
C TRP A 50 -8.25 1.66 -0.79
N LYS A 51 -9.23 2.20 -0.07
CA LYS A 51 -10.58 1.57 0.04
C LYS A 51 -11.26 1.26 -1.28
N GLN A 52 -11.27 2.20 -2.22
CA GLN A 52 -11.88 1.99 -3.54
C GLN A 52 -10.99 1.14 -4.47
N PRO A 53 -9.70 1.48 -4.70
CA PRO A 53 -8.81 0.67 -5.53
C PRO A 53 -8.70 -0.80 -5.09
N ALA A 54 -8.67 -1.07 -3.78
CA ALA A 54 -8.61 -2.43 -3.26
C ALA A 54 -9.86 -3.25 -3.61
N SER A 55 -11.04 -2.61 -3.54
CA SER A 55 -12.29 -3.28 -3.91
C SER A 55 -12.41 -3.57 -5.41
N ASP A 56 -11.78 -2.76 -6.25
CA ASP A 56 -11.71 -2.98 -7.70
C ASP A 56 -10.67 -4.07 -8.02
N TYR A 57 -9.51 -4.07 -7.36
CA TYR A 57 -8.43 -5.04 -7.56
C TYR A 57 -8.86 -6.49 -7.24
N VAL A 58 -9.57 -6.71 -6.12
CA VAL A 58 -10.10 -8.04 -5.74
C VAL A 58 -11.01 -8.63 -6.82
N ARG A 59 -11.71 -7.79 -7.59
CA ARG A 59 -12.61 -8.27 -8.66
C ARG A 59 -11.84 -8.72 -9.90
N GLU A 60 -10.64 -8.23 -10.11
CA GLU A 60 -9.83 -8.47 -11.30
C GLU A 60 -8.75 -9.55 -11.05
N SER A 61 -8.26 -9.70 -9.81
CA SER A 61 -7.22 -10.66 -9.45
C SER A 61 -7.79 -12.03 -9.08
N VAL A 62 -7.91 -12.95 -10.04
CA VAL A 62 -8.16 -14.38 -9.77
C VAL A 62 -7.12 -15.22 -10.51
N GLN A 63 -5.94 -15.48 -9.91
CA GLN A 63 -5.03 -16.56 -10.33
C GLN A 63 -4.21 -17.13 -9.17
N ASP A 64 -4.10 -18.47 -9.17
CA ASP A 64 -3.27 -19.47 -8.46
C ASP A 64 -2.81 -19.29 -6.99
N THR A 65 -2.59 -18.06 -6.48
CA THR A 65 -2.27 -17.79 -5.07
C THR A 65 -3.46 -17.11 -4.40
N GLU A 66 -3.94 -17.62 -3.26
CA GLU A 66 -5.07 -17.02 -2.55
C GLU A 66 -4.63 -15.69 -1.90
N LEU A 67 -4.93 -14.58 -2.57
CA LEU A 67 -4.67 -13.23 -2.08
C LEU A 67 -5.88 -12.71 -1.30
N ASN A 68 -5.77 -12.65 0.02
CA ASN A 68 -6.80 -12.12 0.90
C ASN A 68 -6.55 -10.64 1.18
N LEU A 69 -7.31 -9.77 0.51
CA LEU A 69 -7.22 -8.32 0.66
C LEU A 69 -8.28 -7.80 1.64
N GLU A 70 -7.81 -7.16 2.71
CA GLU A 70 -8.65 -6.40 3.64
C GLU A 70 -8.24 -4.92 3.67
N THR A 71 -9.19 -4.03 3.95
CA THR A 71 -8.89 -2.63 4.27
C THR A 71 -9.30 -2.31 5.70
N ARG A 72 -8.45 -1.59 6.45
CA ARG A 72 -8.74 -1.17 7.84
C ARG A 72 -8.27 0.25 8.12
N ASP A 73 -8.81 0.85 9.19
CA ASP A 73 -8.36 2.16 9.67
C ASP A 73 -6.93 2.03 10.21
N SER A 74 -5.99 2.76 9.60
CA SER A 74 -4.58 2.81 9.99
C SER A 74 -4.38 3.14 11.47
N ARG A 75 -5.29 3.93 12.08
CA ARG A 75 -5.23 4.29 13.50
C ARG A 75 -5.38 3.11 14.46
N SER A 76 -5.96 2.01 13.98
CA SER A 76 -6.20 0.79 14.76
C SER A 76 -5.20 -0.34 14.50
N ILE A 77 -4.29 -0.16 13.54
CA ILE A 77 -3.35 -1.20 13.10
C ILE A 77 -1.91 -0.68 13.23
N PRO A 78 -1.18 -1.08 14.28
CA PRO A 78 0.19 -0.59 14.53
C PRO A 78 1.14 -0.77 13.34
N GLY A 79 1.01 -1.87 12.59
CA GLY A 79 1.83 -2.13 11.40
C GLY A 79 1.68 -1.07 10.31
N ILE A 80 0.45 -0.59 10.08
CA ILE A 80 0.18 0.46 9.08
C ILE A 80 0.76 1.79 9.58
N GLN A 81 0.63 2.11 10.87
CA GLN A 81 1.21 3.33 11.45
C GLN A 81 2.72 3.39 11.27
N ILE A 82 3.42 2.26 11.46
CA ILE A 82 4.87 2.17 11.25
C ILE A 82 5.21 2.38 9.77
N ALA A 83 4.43 1.80 8.86
CA ALA A 83 4.61 1.99 7.42
C ALA A 83 4.41 3.46 7.00
N ASP A 84 3.39 4.13 7.54
CA ASP A 84 3.12 5.55 7.31
C ASP A 84 4.28 6.43 7.80
N LEU A 85 4.83 6.13 8.99
CA LEU A 85 6.00 6.83 9.51
C LEU A 85 7.22 6.62 8.61
N ALA A 86 7.48 5.39 8.16
CA ALA A 86 8.59 5.10 7.26
C ALA A 86 8.44 5.84 5.92
N ALA A 87 7.24 5.82 5.33
CA ALA A 87 6.93 6.52 4.09
C ALA A 87 7.09 8.05 4.24
N TYR A 88 6.58 8.62 5.33
CA TYR A 88 6.75 10.03 5.66
C TYR A 88 8.23 10.41 5.85
N SER A 89 8.99 9.60 6.58
CA SER A 89 10.44 9.78 6.80
C SER A 89 11.19 9.84 5.49
N TRP A 90 10.92 8.88 4.60
CA TRP A 90 11.60 8.76 3.33
C TRP A 90 11.26 9.96 2.44
N ARG A 91 9.97 10.32 2.33
CA ARG A 91 9.55 11.50 1.58
C ARG A 91 10.25 12.76 2.09
N ARG A 92 10.24 13.00 3.40
CA ARG A 92 10.85 14.18 4.02
C ARG A 92 12.36 14.21 3.82
N ASN A 93 13.04 13.07 3.97
CA ASN A 93 14.47 12.97 3.68
C ASN A 93 14.76 13.27 2.21
N TYR A 94 13.92 12.79 1.29
CA TYR A 94 14.07 13.06 -0.14
C TYR A 94 13.87 14.54 -0.50
N THR A 95 12.91 15.22 0.15
CA THR A 95 12.58 16.61 -0.16
C THR A 95 13.40 17.64 0.61
N GLU A 96 13.78 17.32 1.86
CA GLU A 96 14.35 18.27 2.82
C GLU A 96 15.71 17.81 3.39
N GLY A 97 16.15 16.59 3.11
CA GLY A 97 17.37 16.02 3.69
C GLY A 97 17.28 15.73 5.19
N ASP A 98 16.07 15.73 5.76
CA ASP A 98 15.81 15.56 7.20
C ASP A 98 15.10 14.23 7.49
N CYS A 99 15.76 13.40 8.29
CA CYS A 99 15.21 12.18 8.89
C CYS A 99 15.00 12.29 10.41
N GLY A 100 15.39 13.41 11.03
CA GLY A 100 15.34 13.63 12.48
C GLY A 100 13.92 13.75 13.02
N THR A 101 13.01 14.35 12.25
CA THR A 101 11.59 14.48 12.64
C THR A 101 10.94 13.11 12.87
N ALA A 102 11.16 12.15 11.97
CA ALA A 102 10.58 10.82 12.12
C ALA A 102 11.27 9.97 13.20
N ALA A 103 12.59 10.13 13.37
CA ALA A 103 13.30 9.54 14.50
C ALA A 103 12.74 10.05 15.84
N GLY A 104 12.38 11.34 15.91
CA GLY A 104 11.68 11.93 17.06
C GLY A 104 10.30 11.32 17.31
N VAL A 105 9.47 11.19 16.27
CA VAL A 105 8.14 10.57 16.42
C VAL A 105 8.22 9.10 16.86
N LEU A 106 9.17 8.32 16.31
CA LEU A 106 9.43 6.95 16.76
C LEU A 106 9.92 6.90 18.21
N HIS A 107 10.74 7.87 18.62
CA HIS A 107 11.19 8.00 20.01
C HIS A 107 10.02 8.27 20.96
N ASP A 108 9.11 9.16 20.59
CA ASP A 108 7.95 9.51 21.41
C ASP A 108 6.95 8.34 21.50
N LEU A 109 6.72 7.64 20.39
CA LEU A 109 5.85 6.46 20.34
C LEU A 109 6.39 5.27 21.15
N ARG A 110 7.72 5.16 21.31
CA ARG A 110 8.33 4.12 22.16
C ARG A 110 7.88 4.22 23.63
N PHE A 111 7.48 5.40 24.10
CA PHE A 111 7.11 5.66 25.48
C PHE A 111 5.64 6.01 25.70
N ALA A 112 4.87 6.17 24.62
CA ALA A 112 3.43 6.34 24.69
C ALA A 112 2.76 5.00 25.09
N ARG A 113 2.47 4.85 26.39
CA ARG A 113 1.63 3.79 26.94
C ARG A 113 0.18 4.24 27.03
#